data_AF-A0A0Q7R280-F1
#
_entry.id   AF-A0A0Q7R280-F1
#
_cell.length_a   1.000
_cell.length_b   1.000
_cell.length_c   1.000
_cell.angle_alpha   90.00
_cell.angle_beta   90.00
_cell.angle_gamma   90.00
#
_symmetry.space_group_name_H-M   'P 1'
#
loop_
_entity.id
_entity.type
_entity.pdbx_description
1 polymer ?
#
loop_
_entity_poly.entity_id
_entity_poly.type
_entity_poly.pdbx_seq_one_letter_code
_entity_poly.pdbx_strand_id
1 'polypeptide(L)'
;MSELAPIHEDAAPEGGFRARHALLKRLADVVSLPASRINAFERAVTGDLLVEMLRLASAEDRRRVAQRLAPLAELPNALARMLLRDDPAIAGLLIEQCASLSDADLVACARDTGPDHRFLMASRRSLSEVVTETLLSFGESHVIEAVLRNNTARLCQTAIEGVVSLSRQEPQLCGPVLKRPELRPSGAYVMFWWCGPDDRRTILQRFAVSREVMQEVAEDVFAMAAEENWQDPVSRKALQFIERRQRNRAAIAKSPYGGLEQAVAAAAVGGLNREVATEIAYLSGVKPITGAKILGDPGGEPLAILCKATGLGKNDLRNLWRSMRRPETAADGSVDPTWERVQITYDMLAVDRAQTVLRYWNWSLSSALTPALLRAIRDGEEEGLDDYSAPERAAMLALAENFGR
;
A
#
# COMPACT_ATOMS: atom_id res chain seq x y z
N MET A 1 -31.97 53.09 -48.17
CA MET A 1 -31.29 51.80 -47.92
C MET A 1 -31.51 51.47 -46.47
N SER A 2 -32.07 50.28 -46.23
CA SER A 2 -32.77 49.86 -45.01
C SER A 2 -31.90 49.92 -43.76
N GLU A 3 -32.38 50.61 -42.73
CA GLU A 3 -31.95 50.44 -41.34
C GLU A 3 -32.39 49.03 -40.89
N LEU A 4 -31.43 48.23 -40.42
CA LEU A 4 -31.68 46.91 -39.85
C LEU A 4 -32.16 47.10 -38.41
N ALA A 5 -33.38 46.66 -38.14
CA ALA A 5 -33.95 46.63 -36.79
C ALA A 5 -33.08 45.79 -35.84
N PRO A 6 -32.93 46.17 -34.57
CA PRO A 6 -32.30 45.31 -33.58
C PRO A 6 -33.17 44.07 -33.35
N ILE A 7 -32.57 42.90 -33.48
CA ILE A 7 -33.15 41.64 -33.03
C ILE A 7 -33.21 41.73 -31.51
N HIS A 8 -34.41 41.88 -30.95
CA HIS A 8 -34.63 41.70 -29.53
C HIS A 8 -34.34 40.24 -29.19
N GLU A 9 -33.20 39.96 -28.56
CA GLU A 9 -33.08 38.78 -27.71
C GLU A 9 -34.12 38.92 -26.61
N ASP A 10 -35.17 38.10 -26.70
CA ASP A 10 -36.21 37.95 -25.70
C ASP A 10 -35.55 37.38 -24.43
N ALA A 11 -34.93 38.25 -23.64
CA ALA A 11 -34.46 37.93 -22.30
C ALA A 11 -35.69 37.58 -21.47
N ALA A 12 -35.90 36.27 -21.28
CA ALA A 12 -37.02 35.74 -20.50
C ALA A 12 -37.06 36.40 -19.11
N PRO A 13 -38.24 36.76 -18.58
CA PRO A 13 -38.34 37.49 -17.33
C PRO A 13 -37.73 36.69 -16.17
N GLU A 14 -36.99 37.35 -15.28
CA GLU A 14 -36.49 36.83 -14.00
C GLU A 14 -37.61 36.51 -12.97
N GLY A 15 -38.81 36.16 -13.44
CA GLY A 15 -39.89 35.59 -12.66
C GLY A 15 -39.81 34.08 -12.69
N GLY A 16 -39.06 33.48 -11.75
CA GLY A 16 -38.76 32.05 -11.68
C GLY A 16 -39.96 31.16 -12.00
N PHE A 17 -39.76 30.20 -12.92
CA PHE A 17 -40.76 29.29 -13.47
C PHE A 17 -41.50 28.48 -12.37
N ARG A 18 -42.49 29.08 -11.68
CA ARG A 18 -43.15 28.48 -10.50
C ARG A 18 -43.81 27.14 -10.81
N ALA A 19 -44.45 27.03 -11.98
CA ALA A 19 -45.05 25.78 -12.44
C ALA A 19 -44.02 24.67 -12.61
N ARG A 20 -42.85 24.99 -13.17
CA ARG A 20 -41.74 24.06 -13.35
C ARG A 20 -41.20 23.57 -12.00
N HIS A 21 -40.93 24.46 -11.06
CA HIS A 21 -40.45 24.10 -9.72
C HIS A 21 -41.48 23.21 -8.99
N ALA A 22 -42.77 23.56 -9.09
CA ALA A 22 -43.84 22.77 -8.51
C ALA A 22 -43.94 21.37 -9.14
N LEU A 23 -43.77 21.27 -10.47
CA LEU A 23 -43.82 20.02 -11.20
C LEU A 23 -42.60 19.13 -10.89
N LEU A 24 -41.38 19.69 -10.86
CA LEU A 24 -40.16 18.97 -10.42
C LEU A 24 -40.35 18.36 -9.03
N LYS A 25 -40.86 19.16 -8.09
CA LYS A 25 -41.15 18.69 -6.73
C LYS A 25 -42.18 17.55 -6.73
N ARG A 26 -43.30 17.71 -7.44
CA ARG A 26 -44.38 16.70 -7.49
C ARG A 26 -43.94 15.41 -8.17
N LEU A 27 -43.16 15.49 -9.26
CA LEU A 27 -42.62 14.30 -9.92
C LEU A 27 -41.62 13.58 -9.02
N ALA A 28 -40.75 14.32 -8.31
CA ALA A 28 -39.87 13.73 -7.30
C ALA A 28 -40.68 13.08 -6.15
N ASP A 29 -41.80 13.68 -5.74
CA ASP A 29 -42.72 13.08 -4.75
C ASP A 29 -43.29 11.75 -5.24
N VAL A 30 -43.75 11.71 -6.50
CA VAL A 30 -44.30 10.50 -7.12
C VAL A 30 -43.24 9.40 -7.23
N VAL A 31 -42.01 9.74 -7.66
CA VAL A 31 -40.88 8.80 -7.70
C VAL A 31 -40.49 8.32 -6.29
N SER A 32 -40.81 9.08 -5.24
CA SER A 32 -40.52 8.71 -3.85
C SER A 32 -41.62 7.89 -3.18
N LEU A 33 -42.76 7.63 -3.85
CA LEU A 33 -43.86 6.87 -3.27
C LEU A 33 -43.45 5.40 -3.01
N PRO A 34 -43.96 4.75 -1.96
CA PRO A 34 -43.71 3.32 -1.72
C PRO A 34 -44.31 2.46 -2.85
N ALA A 35 -43.78 1.25 -3.05
CA ALA A 35 -44.25 0.31 -4.08
C ALA A 35 -45.74 -0.06 -3.96
N SER A 36 -46.34 0.12 -2.77
CA SER A 36 -47.79 -0.05 -2.55
C SER A 36 -48.67 1.03 -3.21
N ARG A 37 -48.09 2.17 -3.62
CA ARG A 37 -48.81 3.29 -4.21
C ARG A 37 -48.45 3.59 -5.66
N ILE A 38 -47.33 3.07 -6.14
CA ILE A 38 -46.88 3.22 -7.53
C ILE A 38 -46.13 1.95 -7.94
N ASN A 39 -46.48 1.42 -9.11
CA ASN A 39 -45.77 0.25 -9.64
C ASN A 39 -44.44 0.65 -10.30
N ALA A 40 -43.59 -0.33 -10.61
CA ALA A 40 -42.27 -0.08 -11.19
C ALA A 40 -42.33 0.64 -12.56
N PHE A 41 -43.33 0.34 -13.38
CA PHE A 41 -43.51 0.95 -14.70
C PHE A 41 -43.89 2.44 -14.59
N GLU A 42 -44.89 2.76 -13.77
CA GLU A 42 -45.31 4.14 -13.51
C GLU A 42 -44.16 4.97 -12.90
N ARG A 43 -43.38 4.36 -12.01
CA ARG A 43 -42.19 4.99 -11.42
C ARG A 43 -41.13 5.28 -12.49
N ALA A 44 -40.90 4.35 -13.42
CA ALA A 44 -39.96 4.54 -14.52
C ALA A 44 -40.40 5.68 -15.46
N VAL A 45 -41.67 5.70 -15.88
CA VAL A 45 -42.23 6.77 -16.74
C VAL A 45 -42.14 8.15 -16.06
N THR A 46 -42.46 8.21 -14.76
CA THR A 46 -42.31 9.45 -13.98
C THR A 46 -40.84 9.87 -13.90
N GLY A 47 -39.94 8.90 -13.75
CA GLY A 47 -38.50 9.11 -13.74
C GLY A 47 -37.98 9.67 -15.06
N ASP A 48 -38.41 9.14 -16.19
CA ASP A 48 -38.01 9.62 -17.53
C ASP A 48 -38.46 11.06 -17.77
N LEU A 49 -39.70 11.41 -17.41
CA LEU A 49 -40.17 12.78 -17.48
C LEU A 49 -39.37 13.72 -16.56
N LEU A 50 -39.05 13.26 -15.35
CA LEU A 50 -38.26 14.03 -14.40
C LEU A 50 -36.83 14.28 -14.92
N VAL A 51 -36.20 13.29 -15.58
CA VAL A 51 -34.90 13.46 -16.25
C VAL A 51 -34.94 14.60 -17.26
N GLU A 52 -35.90 14.59 -18.18
CA GLU A 52 -36.01 15.63 -19.22
C GLU A 52 -36.20 17.03 -18.61
N MET A 53 -36.99 17.13 -17.54
CA MET A 53 -37.15 18.39 -16.82
C MET A 53 -35.88 18.85 -16.09
N LEU A 54 -35.11 17.92 -15.52
CA LEU A 54 -33.89 18.21 -14.77
C LEU A 54 -32.74 18.64 -15.69
N ARG A 55 -32.67 18.12 -16.94
CA ARG A 55 -31.66 18.55 -17.93
C ARG A 55 -31.65 20.06 -18.15
N LEU A 56 -32.83 20.68 -18.11
CA LEU A 56 -32.99 22.12 -18.31
C LEU A 56 -32.94 22.91 -16.99
N ALA A 57 -32.85 22.24 -15.84
CA ALA A 57 -33.13 22.84 -14.52
C ALA A 57 -31.89 23.51 -13.93
N SER A 58 -32.09 24.44 -13.00
CA SER A 58 -30.99 25.05 -12.27
C SER A 58 -30.27 24.00 -11.41
N ALA A 59 -29.00 24.24 -11.10
CA ALA A 59 -28.25 23.39 -10.17
C ALA A 59 -28.93 23.28 -8.80
N GLU A 60 -29.60 24.35 -8.35
CA GLU A 60 -30.35 24.36 -7.09
C GLU A 60 -31.55 23.40 -7.13
N ASP A 61 -32.31 23.39 -8.23
CA ASP A 61 -33.42 22.47 -8.42
C ASP A 61 -32.95 21.02 -8.48
N ARG A 62 -31.87 20.75 -9.23
CA ARG A 62 -31.27 19.41 -9.31
C ARG A 62 -30.76 18.95 -7.94
N ARG A 63 -30.14 19.83 -7.16
CA ARG A 63 -29.74 19.57 -5.76
C ARG A 63 -30.93 19.22 -4.88
N ARG A 64 -32.02 19.99 -4.93
CA ARG A 64 -33.23 19.74 -4.13
C ARG A 64 -33.85 18.38 -4.46
N VAL A 65 -33.89 18.01 -5.74
CA VAL A 65 -34.38 16.70 -6.17
C VAL A 65 -33.42 15.59 -5.73
N ALA A 66 -32.11 15.73 -5.92
CA ALA A 66 -31.11 14.79 -5.46
C ALA A 66 -31.21 14.49 -3.95
N GLN A 67 -31.36 15.53 -3.11
CA GLN A 67 -31.57 15.38 -1.66
C GLN A 67 -32.80 14.55 -1.32
N ARG A 68 -33.88 14.72 -2.09
CA ARG A 68 -35.14 14.00 -1.86
C ARG A 68 -35.08 12.54 -2.29
N LEU A 69 -34.31 12.26 -3.35
CA LEU A 69 -34.15 10.93 -3.92
C LEU A 69 -33.09 10.08 -3.22
N ALA A 70 -32.08 10.70 -2.61
CA ALA A 70 -30.98 10.01 -1.94
C ALA A 70 -31.41 8.94 -0.91
N PRO A 71 -32.40 9.17 -0.01
CA PRO A 71 -32.79 8.17 0.99
C PRO A 71 -33.66 7.02 0.42
N LEU A 72 -33.97 7.00 -0.87
CA LEU A 72 -34.85 5.99 -1.45
C LEU A 72 -34.16 4.63 -1.59
N ALA A 73 -34.90 3.57 -1.24
CA ALA A 73 -34.47 2.19 -1.41
C ALA A 73 -34.45 1.73 -2.89
N GLU A 74 -35.23 2.39 -3.75
CA GLU A 74 -35.25 2.13 -5.18
C GLU A 74 -35.28 3.47 -5.93
N LEU A 75 -34.30 3.67 -6.80
CA LEU A 75 -34.17 4.88 -7.61
C LEU A 75 -34.21 4.49 -9.09
N PRO A 76 -35.03 5.15 -9.94
CA PRO A 76 -35.02 4.87 -11.38
C PRO A 76 -33.62 5.08 -11.99
N ASN A 77 -33.14 4.09 -12.74
CA ASN A 77 -31.78 4.07 -13.30
C ASN A 77 -31.45 5.31 -14.16
N ALA A 78 -32.43 5.87 -14.86
CA ALA A 78 -32.24 7.08 -15.66
C ALA A 78 -31.91 8.31 -14.77
N LEU A 79 -32.60 8.46 -13.65
CA LEU A 79 -32.35 9.53 -12.67
C LEU A 79 -31.01 9.32 -11.96
N ALA A 80 -30.73 8.10 -11.51
CA ALA A 80 -29.46 7.76 -10.87
C ALA A 80 -28.26 8.13 -11.77
N ARG A 81 -28.26 7.66 -13.01
CA ARG A 81 -27.18 7.94 -13.99
C ARG A 81 -27.03 9.42 -14.30
N MET A 82 -28.13 10.17 -14.41
CA MET A 82 -28.07 11.60 -14.68
C MET A 82 -27.49 12.38 -13.50
N LEU A 83 -27.97 12.10 -12.27
CA LEU A 83 -27.57 12.84 -11.07
C LEU A 83 -26.15 12.48 -10.61
N LEU A 84 -25.70 11.24 -10.80
CA LEU A 84 -24.33 10.81 -10.47
C LEU A 84 -23.27 11.51 -11.34
N ARG A 85 -23.63 11.93 -12.56
CA ARG A 85 -22.74 12.64 -13.50
C ARG A 85 -22.88 14.16 -13.45
N ASP A 86 -23.72 14.67 -12.56
CA ASP A 86 -23.91 16.10 -12.35
C ASP A 86 -22.72 16.70 -11.57
N ASP A 87 -22.80 17.97 -11.22
CA ASP A 87 -21.81 18.63 -10.35
C ASP A 87 -21.54 17.81 -9.07
N PRO A 88 -20.28 17.72 -8.58
CA PRO A 88 -19.94 16.97 -7.37
C PRO A 88 -20.81 17.31 -6.15
N ALA A 89 -21.24 18.58 -6.00
CA ALA A 89 -22.09 19.01 -4.90
C ALA A 89 -23.53 18.45 -4.97
N ILE A 90 -23.95 17.97 -6.15
CA ILE A 90 -25.24 17.31 -6.39
C ILE A 90 -25.05 15.79 -6.34
N ALA A 91 -24.08 15.26 -7.09
CA ALA A 91 -23.77 13.84 -7.16
C ALA A 91 -23.40 13.27 -5.78
N GLY A 92 -22.65 14.03 -4.97
CA GLY A 92 -22.25 13.67 -3.61
C GLY A 92 -23.41 13.29 -2.70
N LEU A 93 -24.58 13.91 -2.89
CA LEU A 93 -25.78 13.57 -2.11
C LEU A 93 -26.20 12.12 -2.33
N LEU A 94 -26.13 11.63 -3.57
CA LEU A 94 -26.42 10.24 -3.89
C LEU A 94 -25.26 9.33 -3.48
N ILE A 95 -24.03 9.71 -3.81
CA ILE A 95 -22.82 8.92 -3.50
C ILE A 95 -22.70 8.66 -2.00
N GLU A 96 -23.05 9.60 -1.14
CA GLU A 96 -22.93 9.44 0.31
C GLU A 96 -24.13 8.74 0.96
N GLN A 97 -25.35 9.06 0.53
CA GLN A 97 -26.57 8.70 1.28
C GLN A 97 -27.41 7.62 0.61
N CYS A 98 -27.23 7.39 -0.69
CA CYS A 98 -28.06 6.45 -1.44
C CYS A 98 -27.54 5.01 -1.30
N ALA A 99 -28.17 4.24 -0.42
CA ALA A 99 -27.81 2.84 -0.17
C ALA A 99 -28.16 1.90 -1.34
N SER A 100 -29.03 2.31 -2.25
CA SER A 100 -29.50 1.51 -3.39
C SER A 100 -28.57 1.52 -4.60
N LEU A 101 -27.53 2.36 -4.59
CA LEU A 101 -26.50 2.36 -5.64
C LEU A 101 -25.74 1.03 -5.65
N SER A 102 -25.74 0.37 -6.81
CA SER A 102 -24.99 -0.85 -7.04
C SER A 102 -23.51 -0.55 -7.34
N ASP A 103 -22.66 -1.58 -7.25
CA ASP A 103 -21.27 -1.48 -7.70
C ASP A 103 -21.18 -1.03 -9.16
N ALA A 104 -22.10 -1.47 -10.02
CA ALA A 104 -22.13 -1.06 -11.42
C ALA A 104 -22.41 0.44 -11.58
N ASP A 105 -23.30 1.01 -10.75
CA ASP A 105 -23.58 2.45 -10.76
C ASP A 105 -22.37 3.26 -10.31
N LEU A 106 -21.71 2.80 -9.24
CA LEU A 106 -20.50 3.43 -8.71
C LEU A 106 -19.34 3.35 -9.72
N VAL A 107 -19.09 2.19 -10.33
CA VAL A 107 -18.06 2.02 -11.34
C VAL A 107 -18.33 2.89 -12.57
N ALA A 108 -19.57 2.94 -13.05
CA ALA A 108 -19.94 3.82 -14.16
C ALA A 108 -19.76 5.29 -13.79
N CYS A 109 -20.16 5.70 -12.58
CA CYS A 109 -19.91 7.04 -12.07
C CYS A 109 -18.42 7.38 -12.08
N ALA A 110 -17.57 6.54 -11.49
CA ALA A 110 -16.12 6.79 -11.42
C ALA A 110 -15.48 6.94 -12.81
N ARG A 111 -15.95 6.17 -13.81
CA ARG A 111 -15.43 6.20 -15.20
C ARG A 111 -15.90 7.42 -15.99
N ASP A 112 -17.13 7.85 -15.75
CA ASP A 112 -17.76 8.92 -16.53
C ASP A 112 -17.58 10.32 -15.91
N THR A 113 -16.88 10.42 -14.77
CA THR A 113 -16.74 11.66 -13.99
C THR A 113 -15.28 11.98 -13.62
N GLY A 114 -15.08 13.06 -12.86
CA GLY A 114 -13.78 13.59 -12.48
C GLY A 114 -13.26 13.13 -11.12
N PRO A 115 -12.06 13.60 -10.73
CA PRO A 115 -11.42 13.28 -9.44
C PRO A 115 -12.30 13.64 -8.24
N ASP A 116 -13.04 14.75 -8.29
CA ASP A 116 -13.89 15.19 -7.17
C ASP A 116 -15.00 14.18 -6.84
N HIS A 117 -15.62 13.59 -7.86
CA HIS A 117 -16.59 12.51 -7.68
C HIS A 117 -15.95 11.26 -7.09
N ARG A 118 -14.78 10.86 -7.62
CA ARG A 118 -14.03 9.70 -7.11
C ARG A 118 -13.59 9.89 -5.67
N PHE A 119 -13.23 11.11 -5.27
CA PHE A 119 -12.89 11.44 -3.89
C PHE A 119 -14.11 11.33 -2.95
N LEU A 120 -15.28 11.82 -3.37
CA LEU A 120 -16.53 11.62 -2.64
C LEU A 120 -16.86 10.13 -2.49
N MET A 121 -16.67 9.36 -3.56
CA MET A 121 -16.87 7.90 -3.55
C MET A 121 -15.92 7.18 -2.61
N ALA A 122 -14.65 7.59 -2.53
CA ALA A 122 -13.65 6.97 -1.66
C ALA A 122 -14.03 6.98 -0.18
N SER A 123 -14.83 7.98 0.23
CA SER A 123 -15.32 8.12 1.61
C SER A 123 -16.62 7.34 1.89
N ARG A 124 -17.25 6.74 0.87
CA ARG A 124 -18.49 5.98 1.02
C ARG A 124 -18.25 4.71 1.86
N ARG A 125 -19.21 4.35 2.71
CA ARG A 125 -19.09 3.13 3.52
C ARG A 125 -19.22 1.88 2.67
N SER A 126 -18.58 0.80 3.12
CA SER A 126 -18.74 -0.56 2.57
C SER A 126 -18.42 -0.68 1.08
N LEU A 127 -17.38 0.01 0.60
CA LEU A 127 -16.90 -0.14 -0.77
C LEU A 127 -16.43 -1.58 -1.02
N SER A 128 -16.90 -2.18 -2.11
CA SER A 128 -16.45 -3.48 -2.57
C SER A 128 -15.07 -3.39 -3.24
N GLU A 129 -14.43 -4.56 -3.42
CA GLU A 129 -13.13 -4.65 -4.09
C GLU A 129 -13.18 -4.15 -5.54
N VAL A 130 -14.29 -4.35 -6.25
CA VAL A 130 -14.46 -3.89 -7.63
C VAL A 130 -14.49 -2.36 -7.71
N VAL A 131 -15.16 -1.71 -6.76
CA VAL A 131 -15.23 -0.24 -6.72
C VAL A 131 -13.90 0.35 -6.29
N THR A 132 -13.23 -0.21 -5.27
CA THR A 132 -11.92 0.29 -4.83
C THR A 132 -10.85 0.11 -5.91
N GLU A 133 -10.81 -1.03 -6.59
CA GLU A 133 -9.90 -1.27 -7.73
C GLU A 133 -10.15 -0.25 -8.85
N THR A 134 -11.41 0.02 -9.17
CA THR A 134 -11.77 1.06 -10.15
C THR A 134 -11.25 2.43 -9.72
N LEU A 135 -11.45 2.84 -8.47
CA LEU A 135 -10.97 4.13 -7.95
C LEU A 135 -9.43 4.23 -8.00
N LEU A 136 -8.72 3.16 -7.63
CA LEU A 136 -7.25 3.11 -7.64
C LEU A 136 -6.67 3.14 -9.06
N SER A 137 -7.38 2.58 -10.05
CA SER A 137 -6.90 2.51 -11.45
C SER A 137 -6.64 3.87 -12.11
N PHE A 138 -7.19 4.96 -11.56
CA PHE A 138 -6.97 6.32 -12.06
C PHE A 138 -5.65 6.94 -11.58
N GLY A 139 -4.96 6.33 -10.60
CA GLY A 139 -3.65 6.79 -10.12
C GLY A 139 -3.69 8.12 -9.34
N GLU A 140 -4.86 8.50 -8.81
CA GLU A 140 -5.04 9.78 -8.13
C GLU A 140 -4.68 9.67 -6.65
N SER A 141 -3.51 10.19 -6.26
CA SER A 141 -2.93 10.06 -4.92
C SER A 141 -3.92 10.37 -3.78
N HIS A 142 -4.68 11.46 -3.90
CA HIS A 142 -5.64 11.90 -2.88
C HIS A 142 -6.86 10.97 -2.76
N VAL A 143 -7.30 10.35 -3.87
CA VAL A 143 -8.37 9.33 -3.87
C VAL A 143 -7.86 8.03 -3.27
N ILE A 144 -6.66 7.60 -3.65
CA ILE A 144 -6.01 6.40 -3.12
C ILE A 144 -5.85 6.53 -1.60
N GLU A 145 -5.34 7.67 -1.12
CA GLU A 145 -5.21 7.93 0.31
C GLU A 145 -6.57 7.89 1.03
N ALA A 146 -7.62 8.48 0.45
CA ALA A 146 -8.98 8.43 1.00
C ALA A 146 -9.52 7.00 1.09
N VAL A 147 -9.32 6.18 0.06
CA VAL A 147 -9.70 4.75 0.07
C VAL A 147 -8.95 3.99 1.16
N LEU A 148 -7.64 4.22 1.32
CA LEU A 148 -6.84 3.56 2.36
C LEU A 148 -7.30 3.92 3.77
N ARG A 149 -7.65 5.19 4.00
CA ARG A 149 -8.17 5.69 5.28
C ARG A 149 -9.59 5.19 5.58
N ASN A 150 -10.33 4.73 4.57
CA ASN A 150 -11.66 4.16 4.73
C ASN A 150 -11.60 2.71 5.22
N ASN A 151 -11.64 2.52 6.53
CA ASN A 151 -11.59 1.19 7.16
C ASN A 151 -12.75 0.24 6.77
N THR A 152 -13.83 0.75 6.16
CA THR A 152 -14.96 -0.08 5.69
C THR A 152 -14.84 -0.47 4.22
N ALA A 153 -13.94 0.15 3.46
CA ALA A 153 -13.62 -0.26 2.10
C ALA A 153 -12.86 -1.58 2.12
N ARG A 154 -13.12 -2.46 1.16
CA ARG A 154 -12.36 -3.70 0.95
C ARG A 154 -11.38 -3.52 -0.19
N LEU A 155 -10.14 -3.94 0.01
CA LEU A 155 -9.13 -3.94 -1.05
C LEU A 155 -8.71 -5.37 -1.39
N CYS A 156 -8.63 -5.68 -2.68
CA CYS A 156 -8.02 -6.92 -3.14
C CYS A 156 -6.49 -6.87 -2.93
N GLN A 157 -5.83 -8.02 -3.03
CA GLN A 157 -4.38 -8.08 -2.84
C GLN A 157 -3.61 -7.32 -3.91
N THR A 158 -4.03 -7.40 -5.17
CA THR A 158 -3.42 -6.66 -6.28
C THR A 158 -3.46 -5.14 -6.03
N ALA A 159 -4.59 -4.63 -5.53
CA ALA A 159 -4.71 -3.22 -5.16
C ALA A 159 -3.72 -2.80 -4.05
N ILE A 160 -3.58 -3.62 -3.01
CA ILE A 160 -2.60 -3.37 -1.94
C ILE A 160 -1.17 -3.40 -2.46
N GLU A 161 -0.83 -4.36 -3.33
CA GLU A 161 0.50 -4.47 -3.93
C GLU A 161 0.82 -3.30 -4.86
N GLY A 162 -0.16 -2.82 -5.62
CA GLY A 162 -0.05 -1.59 -6.41
C GLY A 162 0.21 -0.36 -5.53
N VAL A 163 -0.51 -0.21 -4.41
CA VAL A 163 -0.29 0.87 -3.44
C VAL A 163 1.08 0.77 -2.77
N VAL A 164 1.54 -0.44 -2.42
CA VAL A 164 2.89 -0.67 -1.87
C VAL A 164 3.94 -0.16 -2.85
N SER A 165 3.79 -0.46 -4.14
CA SER A 165 4.70 -0.01 -5.19
C SER A 165 4.67 1.52 -5.33
N LEU A 166 3.47 2.11 -5.39
CA LEU A 166 3.28 3.56 -5.48
C LEU A 166 3.86 4.32 -4.26
N SER A 167 3.78 3.73 -3.06
CA SER A 167 4.25 4.34 -1.81
C SER A 167 5.74 4.69 -1.81
N ARG A 168 6.52 4.13 -2.72
CA ARG A 168 7.94 4.47 -2.91
C ARG A 168 8.12 5.89 -3.46
N GLN A 169 7.26 6.31 -4.36
CA GLN A 169 7.24 7.67 -4.91
C GLN A 169 6.32 8.60 -4.11
N GLU A 170 5.39 8.00 -3.36
CA GLU A 170 4.40 8.69 -2.54
C GLU A 170 4.48 8.26 -1.05
N PRO A 171 5.48 8.75 -0.29
CA PRO A 171 5.69 8.35 1.10
C PRO A 171 4.47 8.57 2.01
N GLN A 172 3.60 9.53 1.69
CA GLN A 172 2.36 9.79 2.43
C GLN A 172 1.41 8.58 2.47
N LEU A 173 1.52 7.65 1.52
CA LEU A 173 0.71 6.43 1.47
C LEU A 173 1.19 5.34 2.44
N CYS A 174 2.42 5.44 2.95
CA CYS A 174 3.03 4.41 3.80
C CYS A 174 2.22 4.18 5.09
N GLY A 175 1.94 5.26 5.83
CA GLY A 175 1.15 5.19 7.06
C GLY A 175 -0.27 4.63 6.85
N PRO A 176 -1.06 5.14 5.88
CA PRO A 176 -2.39 4.60 5.56
C PRO A 176 -2.37 3.10 5.19
N VAL A 177 -1.47 2.65 4.30
CA VAL A 177 -1.44 1.23 3.91
C VAL A 177 -0.99 0.34 5.07
N LEU A 178 -0.09 0.81 5.94
CA LEU A 178 0.33 0.09 7.15
C LEU A 178 -0.79 -0.11 8.18
N LYS A 179 -1.92 0.58 8.05
CA LYS A 179 -3.11 0.40 8.91
C LYS A 179 -4.11 -0.59 8.31
N ARG A 180 -3.95 -0.98 7.04
CA ARG A 180 -4.86 -1.90 6.36
C ARG A 180 -4.72 -3.33 6.89
N PRO A 181 -5.83 -4.05 7.15
CA PRO A 181 -5.79 -5.46 7.51
C PRO A 181 -5.33 -6.35 6.34
N GLU A 182 -5.53 -5.91 5.09
CA GLU A 182 -5.17 -6.69 3.89
C GLU A 182 -3.67 -6.69 3.61
N LEU A 183 -2.89 -5.79 4.22
CA LEU A 183 -1.44 -5.74 4.05
C LEU A 183 -0.76 -7.00 4.58
N ARG A 184 -0.06 -7.71 3.70
CA ARG A 184 0.73 -8.89 4.02
C ARG A 184 2.14 -8.51 4.51
N PRO A 185 2.81 -9.37 5.30
CA PRO A 185 4.19 -9.13 5.74
C PRO A 185 5.16 -8.81 4.60
N SER A 186 4.96 -9.38 3.41
CA SER A 186 5.79 -9.10 2.24
C SER A 186 5.79 -7.63 1.83
N GLY A 187 4.62 -7.01 1.75
CA GLY A 187 4.46 -5.59 1.46
C GLY A 187 5.09 -4.72 2.55
N ALA A 188 4.85 -5.06 3.82
CA ALA A 188 5.41 -4.30 4.95
C ALA A 188 6.94 -4.36 4.99
N TYR A 189 7.54 -5.53 4.80
CA TYR A 189 9.00 -5.69 4.85
C TYR A 189 9.73 -5.10 3.65
N VAL A 190 9.10 -5.02 2.48
CA VAL A 190 9.68 -4.31 1.34
C VAL A 190 9.60 -2.81 1.56
N MET A 191 8.45 -2.31 2.03
CA MET A 191 8.24 -0.90 2.35
C MET A 191 9.23 -0.35 3.37
N PHE A 192 9.68 -1.18 4.31
CA PHE A 192 10.70 -0.83 5.30
C PHE A 192 11.89 -0.06 4.69
N TRP A 193 12.30 -0.41 3.46
CA TRP A 193 13.48 0.15 2.82
C TRP A 193 13.33 1.62 2.40
N TRP A 194 12.11 2.15 2.26
CA TRP A 194 11.86 3.57 1.92
C TRP A 194 10.95 4.31 2.90
N CYS A 195 10.28 3.59 3.81
CA CYS A 195 9.46 4.21 4.86
C CYS A 195 10.28 5.03 5.85
N GLY A 196 9.62 6.03 6.45
CA GLY A 196 10.17 6.83 7.53
C GLY A 196 10.28 6.06 8.86
N PRO A 197 10.93 6.65 9.88
CA PRO A 197 11.22 6.00 11.16
C PRO A 197 10.00 5.43 11.90
N ASP A 198 8.88 6.17 11.93
CA ASP A 198 7.67 5.75 12.64
C ASP A 198 6.97 4.57 11.95
N ASP A 199 6.97 4.58 10.62
CA ASP A 199 6.45 3.50 9.79
C ASP A 199 7.32 2.24 9.89
N ARG A 200 8.66 2.39 9.87
CA ARG A 200 9.61 1.29 10.14
C ARG A 200 9.36 0.65 11.50
N ARG A 201 9.18 1.45 12.54
CA ARG A 201 8.81 0.97 13.88
C ARG A 201 7.50 0.19 13.85
N THR A 202 6.48 0.74 13.19
CA THR A 202 5.17 0.08 13.04
C THR A 202 5.30 -1.27 12.31
N ILE A 203 6.12 -1.34 11.25
CA ILE A 203 6.40 -2.57 10.51
C ILE A 203 6.98 -3.65 11.45
N LEU A 204 8.00 -3.29 12.23
CA LEU A 204 8.66 -4.21 13.15
C LEU A 204 7.75 -4.64 14.31
N GLN A 205 6.86 -3.77 14.77
CA GLN A 205 5.92 -4.10 15.85
C GLN A 205 4.78 -5.01 15.38
N ARG A 206 4.24 -4.76 14.17
CA ARG A 206 3.05 -5.46 13.66
C ARG A 206 3.37 -6.75 12.92
N PHE A 207 4.46 -6.79 12.16
CA PHE A 207 4.73 -7.88 11.23
C PHE A 207 5.88 -8.81 11.66
N ALA A 208 6.76 -8.40 12.59
CA ALA A 208 7.79 -9.28 13.13
C ALA A 208 7.17 -10.32 14.08
N VAL A 209 6.73 -11.44 13.51
CA VAL A 209 6.09 -12.55 14.22
C VAL A 209 7.05 -13.72 14.44
N SER A 210 6.74 -14.57 15.43
CA SER A 210 7.47 -15.83 15.65
C SER A 210 7.21 -16.83 14.51
N ARG A 211 8.15 -17.74 14.29
CA ARG A 211 8.05 -18.85 13.33
C ARG A 211 8.10 -20.21 14.00
N GLU A 212 7.88 -20.26 15.31
CA GLU A 212 7.91 -21.50 16.10
C GLU A 212 7.03 -22.61 15.49
N VAL A 213 5.81 -22.28 15.07
CA VAL A 213 4.90 -23.26 14.44
C VAL A 213 5.51 -23.87 13.17
N MET A 214 6.13 -23.06 12.31
CA MET A 214 6.80 -23.58 11.11
C MET A 214 8.00 -24.46 11.46
N GLN A 215 8.71 -24.12 12.54
CA GLN A 215 9.89 -24.84 13.01
C GLN A 215 9.54 -26.17 13.65
N GLU A 216 8.41 -26.25 14.37
CA GLU A 216 7.89 -27.46 14.99
C GLU A 216 7.39 -28.44 13.92
N VAL A 217 6.58 -27.97 12.98
CA VAL A 217 5.99 -28.82 11.92
C VAL A 217 7.04 -29.39 10.95
N ALA A 218 8.17 -28.71 10.77
CA ALA A 218 9.21 -29.13 9.83
C ALA A 218 10.43 -29.79 10.50
N GLU A 219 10.37 -30.11 11.79
CA GLU A 219 11.54 -30.58 12.57
C GLU A 219 12.12 -31.90 12.03
N ASP A 220 11.27 -32.86 11.68
CA ASP A 220 11.64 -34.15 11.10
C ASP A 220 12.16 -34.04 9.66
N VAL A 221 11.69 -33.05 8.89
CA VAL A 221 12.09 -32.79 7.50
C VAL A 221 13.58 -32.44 7.40
N PHE A 222 14.18 -31.82 8.42
CA PHE A 222 15.62 -31.52 8.41
C PHE A 222 16.50 -32.79 8.37
N ALA A 223 16.08 -33.86 9.03
CA ALA A 223 16.80 -35.12 9.01
C ALA A 223 16.69 -35.79 7.63
N MET A 224 15.48 -35.80 7.05
CA MET A 224 15.23 -36.32 5.70
C MET A 224 16.08 -35.58 4.65
N ALA A 225 16.07 -34.25 4.68
CA ALA A 225 16.88 -33.44 3.75
C ALA A 225 18.38 -33.69 3.89
N ALA A 226 18.86 -33.99 5.11
CA ALA A 226 20.26 -34.34 5.33
C ALA A 226 20.62 -35.73 4.77
N GLU A 227 19.75 -36.73 4.92
CA GLU A 227 19.90 -38.07 4.31
C GLU A 227 19.94 -37.99 2.78
N GLU A 228 19.18 -37.07 2.20
CA GLU A 228 19.17 -36.76 0.77
C GLU A 228 20.32 -35.83 0.33
N ASN A 229 21.30 -35.56 1.20
CA ASN A 229 22.43 -34.68 0.94
C ASN A 229 22.04 -33.26 0.45
N TRP A 230 20.88 -32.76 0.86
CA TRP A 230 20.36 -31.44 0.47
C TRP A 230 20.26 -31.25 -1.05
N GLN A 231 20.04 -32.34 -1.79
CA GLN A 231 20.09 -32.34 -3.25
C GLN A 231 18.96 -31.53 -3.90
N ASP A 232 17.77 -31.48 -3.30
CA ASP A 232 16.64 -30.71 -3.82
C ASP A 232 16.79 -29.21 -3.51
N PRO A 233 16.95 -28.34 -4.53
CA PRO A 233 17.12 -26.91 -4.33
C PRO A 233 15.87 -26.24 -3.72
N VAL A 234 14.68 -26.76 -3.97
CA VAL A 234 13.41 -26.16 -3.50
C VAL A 234 13.29 -26.35 -2.00
N SER A 235 13.39 -27.59 -1.52
CA SER A 235 13.35 -27.94 -0.10
C SER A 235 14.48 -27.27 0.67
N ARG A 236 15.71 -27.28 0.13
CA ARG A 236 16.86 -26.59 0.75
C ARG A 236 16.58 -25.10 0.99
N LYS A 237 15.96 -24.42 0.02
CA LYS A 237 15.64 -22.99 0.11
C LYS A 237 14.54 -22.71 1.14
N ALA A 238 13.52 -23.56 1.22
CA ALA A 238 12.46 -23.45 2.23
C ALA A 238 13.00 -23.72 3.64
N LEU A 239 13.80 -24.78 3.81
CA LEU A 239 14.43 -25.13 5.08
C LEU A 239 15.42 -24.06 5.57
N GLN A 240 16.14 -23.39 4.66
CA GLN A 240 16.97 -22.22 5.01
C GLN A 240 16.14 -21.07 5.60
N PHE A 241 14.89 -20.89 5.17
CA PHE A 241 14.01 -19.97 5.85
C PHE A 241 13.68 -20.56 7.23
N ILE A 242 13.14 -21.76 7.32
CA ILE A 242 12.60 -22.31 8.58
C ILE A 242 13.68 -22.47 9.68
N GLU A 243 14.93 -22.74 9.32
CA GLU A 243 16.05 -23.06 10.21
C GLU A 243 16.09 -22.21 11.51
N ARG A 244 16.31 -22.89 12.65
CA ARG A 244 16.41 -22.23 13.97
C ARG A 244 17.71 -21.42 14.14
N ARG A 245 18.82 -21.86 13.53
CA ARG A 245 20.14 -21.24 13.70
C ARG A 245 20.39 -20.16 12.66
N GLN A 246 20.57 -18.92 13.10
CA GLN A 246 20.83 -17.80 12.18
C GLN A 246 22.26 -17.80 11.59
N ARG A 247 23.28 -18.07 12.41
CA ARG A 247 24.68 -18.01 11.98
C ARG A 247 25.06 -19.18 11.08
N ASN A 248 25.84 -18.92 10.05
CA ASN A 248 26.40 -19.96 9.20
C ASN A 248 27.67 -20.56 9.83
N ARG A 249 27.55 -21.72 10.49
CA ARG A 249 28.72 -22.39 11.10
C ARG A 249 29.77 -22.84 10.08
N ALA A 250 29.34 -23.25 8.89
CA ALA A 250 30.26 -23.70 7.84
C ALA A 250 31.10 -22.53 7.28
N ALA A 251 30.62 -21.28 7.43
CA ALA A 251 31.36 -20.09 7.04
C ALA A 251 32.60 -19.86 7.91
N ILE A 252 32.54 -20.19 9.21
CA ILE A 252 33.63 -19.93 10.16
C ILE A 252 34.94 -20.61 9.69
N ALA A 253 34.85 -21.84 9.18
CA ALA A 253 36.01 -22.60 8.72
C ALA A 253 36.67 -22.00 7.45
N LYS A 254 35.96 -21.15 6.71
CA LYS A 254 36.43 -20.51 5.47
C LYS A 254 36.74 -19.03 5.63
N SER A 255 36.30 -18.45 6.75
CA SER A 255 36.43 -17.02 7.04
C SER A 255 37.84 -16.72 7.56
N PRO A 256 38.42 -15.54 7.21
CA PRO A 256 39.68 -15.07 7.78
C PRO A 256 39.54 -14.70 9.27
N TYR A 257 38.31 -14.60 9.77
CA TYR A 257 37.96 -14.36 11.16
C TYR A 257 37.49 -15.65 11.84
N GLY A 258 37.86 -15.84 13.10
CA GLY A 258 37.42 -16.93 13.96
C GLY A 258 35.95 -16.86 14.39
N GLY A 259 35.23 -15.80 14.01
CA GLY A 259 33.81 -15.64 14.25
C GLY A 259 33.27 -14.28 13.82
N LEU A 260 31.95 -14.11 13.96
CA LEU A 260 31.26 -12.88 13.61
C LEU A 260 31.72 -11.71 14.48
N GLU A 261 31.93 -11.94 15.77
CA GLU A 261 32.44 -10.94 16.73
C GLU A 261 33.80 -10.40 16.30
N GLN A 262 34.71 -11.28 15.84
CA GLN A 262 36.03 -10.85 15.39
C GLN A 262 35.96 -10.06 14.07
N ALA A 263 35.06 -10.43 13.15
CA ALA A 263 34.82 -9.66 11.93
C ALA A 263 34.29 -8.24 12.24
N VAL A 264 33.36 -8.14 13.19
CA VAL A 264 32.83 -6.84 13.67
C VAL A 264 33.91 -6.01 14.36
N ALA A 265 34.74 -6.63 15.21
CA ALA A 265 35.86 -5.94 15.85
C ALA A 265 36.89 -5.44 14.83
N ALA A 266 37.19 -6.24 13.80
CA ALA A 266 38.06 -5.83 12.69
C ALA A 266 37.48 -4.63 11.93
N ALA A 267 36.17 -4.62 11.66
CA ALA A 267 35.48 -3.47 11.06
C ALA A 267 35.60 -2.21 11.94
N ALA A 268 35.46 -2.34 13.26
CA ALA A 268 35.55 -1.20 14.18
C ALA A 268 36.92 -0.54 14.18
N VAL A 269 37.99 -1.32 14.01
CA VAL A 269 39.37 -0.81 13.96
C VAL A 269 39.74 -0.29 12.57
N GLY A 270 39.43 -1.05 11.52
CA GLY A 270 39.86 -0.75 10.14
C GLY A 270 38.86 0.06 9.30
N GLY A 271 37.66 0.30 9.84
CA GLY A 271 36.51 0.78 9.08
C GLY A 271 35.80 -0.34 8.31
N LEU A 272 34.52 -0.12 7.98
CA LEU A 272 33.75 -1.06 7.18
C LEU A 272 34.16 -0.96 5.70
N ASN A 273 34.75 -2.01 5.15
CA ASN A 273 35.03 -2.14 3.72
C ASN A 273 34.24 -3.30 3.10
N ARG A 274 34.33 -3.48 1.78
CA ARG A 274 33.56 -4.49 1.03
C ARG A 274 33.85 -5.92 1.47
N GLU A 275 35.11 -6.23 1.76
CA GLU A 275 35.54 -7.58 2.18
C GLU A 275 34.97 -7.90 3.55
N VAL A 276 35.18 -7.02 4.54
CA VAL A 276 34.67 -7.22 5.89
C VAL A 276 33.15 -7.26 5.92
N ALA A 277 32.47 -6.41 5.14
CA ALA A 277 31.01 -6.43 4.99
C ALA A 277 30.50 -7.76 4.41
N THR A 278 31.22 -8.32 3.43
CA THR A 278 30.88 -9.62 2.82
C THR A 278 31.07 -10.76 3.83
N GLU A 279 32.16 -10.74 4.60
CA GLU A 279 32.40 -11.73 5.64
C GLU A 279 31.36 -11.65 6.78
N ILE A 280 31.02 -10.44 7.23
CA ILE A 280 29.93 -10.23 8.21
C ILE A 280 28.62 -10.83 7.70
N ALA A 281 28.27 -10.58 6.43
CA ALA A 281 27.07 -11.15 5.81
C ALA A 281 27.11 -12.68 5.81
N TYR A 282 28.22 -13.27 5.34
CA TYR A 282 28.38 -14.71 5.21
C TYR A 282 28.33 -15.42 6.57
N LEU A 283 29.04 -14.91 7.58
CA LEU A 283 29.02 -15.41 8.97
C LEU A 283 27.63 -15.28 9.62
N SER A 284 26.88 -14.23 9.26
CA SER A 284 25.51 -13.99 9.74
C SER A 284 24.45 -14.86 9.07
N GLY A 285 24.84 -15.69 8.08
CA GLY A 285 23.91 -16.54 7.33
C GLY A 285 23.04 -15.78 6.33
N VAL A 286 23.51 -14.62 5.85
CA VAL A 286 22.82 -13.82 4.83
C VAL A 286 23.67 -13.69 3.57
N LYS A 287 23.01 -13.56 2.40
CA LYS A 287 23.72 -13.38 1.14
C LYS A 287 24.36 -11.98 1.09
N PRO A 288 25.49 -11.81 0.36
CA PRO A 288 26.20 -10.53 0.30
C PRO A 288 25.34 -9.34 -0.11
N ILE A 289 24.37 -9.54 -1.01
CA ILE A 289 23.47 -8.46 -1.43
C ILE A 289 22.56 -7.96 -0.31
N THR A 290 21.99 -8.88 0.48
CA THR A 290 21.20 -8.56 1.67
C THR A 290 22.08 -7.89 2.72
N GLY A 291 23.29 -8.43 2.94
CA GLY A 291 24.26 -7.83 3.85
C GLY A 291 24.62 -6.40 3.46
N ALA A 292 24.90 -6.15 2.18
CA ALA A 292 25.18 -4.81 1.67
C ALA A 292 23.98 -3.86 1.85
N LYS A 293 22.75 -4.32 1.61
CA LYS A 293 21.53 -3.52 1.84
C LYS A 293 21.36 -3.15 3.32
N ILE A 294 21.58 -4.10 4.23
CA ILE A 294 21.50 -3.89 5.69
C ILE A 294 22.58 -2.91 6.16
N LEU A 295 23.83 -3.13 5.76
CA LEU A 295 24.98 -2.32 6.17
C LEU A 295 24.97 -0.92 5.55
N GLY A 296 24.39 -0.78 4.36
CA GLY A 296 24.25 0.50 3.66
C GLY A 296 23.02 1.31 4.06
N ASP A 297 22.10 0.79 4.88
CA ASP A 297 20.86 1.49 5.21
C ASP A 297 21.13 2.76 6.05
N PRO A 298 20.70 3.96 5.63
CA PRO A 298 21.03 5.21 6.31
C PRO A 298 20.41 5.33 7.71
N GLY A 299 19.23 4.73 7.93
CA GLY A 299 18.56 4.73 9.23
C GLY A 299 19.24 3.82 10.27
N GLY A 300 19.84 2.72 9.81
CA GLY A 300 20.66 1.82 10.63
C GLY A 300 19.88 0.86 11.51
N GLU A 301 18.54 0.93 11.54
CA GLU A 301 17.70 -0.04 12.25
C GLU A 301 17.93 -1.50 11.78
N PRO A 302 18.23 -1.77 10.49
CA PRO A 302 18.65 -3.10 10.05
C PRO A 302 19.89 -3.65 10.77
N LEU A 303 20.79 -2.79 11.25
CA LEU A 303 21.98 -3.22 12.01
C LEU A 303 21.56 -3.81 13.36
N ALA A 304 20.60 -3.16 14.03
CA ALA A 304 20.04 -3.68 15.28
C ALA A 304 19.40 -5.06 15.06
N ILE A 305 18.67 -5.24 13.95
CA ILE A 305 18.04 -6.52 13.59
C ILE A 305 19.10 -7.58 13.29
N LEU A 306 20.14 -7.26 12.52
CA LEU A 306 21.26 -8.15 12.23
C LEU A 306 21.94 -8.62 13.53
N CYS A 307 22.29 -7.68 14.41
CA CYS A 307 22.93 -7.99 15.67
C CYS A 307 22.03 -8.86 16.55
N LYS A 308 20.77 -8.48 16.71
CA LYS A 308 19.82 -9.21 17.56
C LYS A 308 19.56 -10.63 17.06
N ALA A 309 19.36 -10.80 15.76
CA ALA A 309 19.08 -12.10 15.13
C ALA A 309 20.26 -13.07 15.22
N THR A 310 21.48 -12.54 15.15
CA THR A 310 22.73 -13.32 15.24
C THR A 310 23.24 -13.48 16.68
N GLY A 311 22.64 -12.80 17.65
CA GLY A 311 23.09 -12.83 19.05
C GLY A 311 24.32 -11.97 19.36
N LEU A 312 24.69 -11.04 18.48
CA LEU A 312 25.68 -10.01 18.77
C LEU A 312 25.13 -9.01 19.81
N GLY A 313 25.99 -8.55 20.72
CA GLY A 313 25.60 -7.66 21.80
C GLY A 313 25.54 -6.18 21.41
N LYS A 314 25.16 -5.32 22.36
CA LYS A 314 25.12 -3.85 22.16
C LYS A 314 26.50 -3.26 21.83
N ASN A 315 27.57 -3.84 22.36
CA ASN A 315 28.93 -3.42 22.06
C ASN A 315 29.29 -3.69 20.59
N ASP A 316 28.88 -4.84 20.06
CA ASP A 316 29.07 -5.19 18.65
C ASP A 316 28.25 -4.28 17.72
N LEU A 317 27.01 -3.96 18.12
CA LEU A 317 26.17 -3.00 17.42
C LEU A 317 26.84 -1.61 17.35
N ARG A 318 27.39 -1.14 18.48
CA ARG A 318 28.15 0.13 18.53
C ARG A 318 29.42 0.06 17.66
N ASN A 319 30.13 -1.06 17.69
CA ASN A 319 31.31 -1.29 16.86
C ASN A 319 30.98 -1.22 15.36
N LEU A 320 29.88 -1.84 14.94
CA LEU A 320 29.37 -1.71 13.58
C LEU A 320 29.01 -0.25 13.25
N TRP A 321 28.24 0.41 14.12
CA TRP A 321 27.87 1.81 13.95
C TRP A 321 29.08 2.73 13.71
N ARG A 322 30.11 2.59 14.55
CA ARG A 322 31.38 3.33 14.44
C ARG A 322 32.17 2.99 13.19
N SER A 323 32.22 1.71 12.78
CA SER A 323 32.95 1.30 11.58
C SER A 323 32.41 1.96 10.30
N MET A 324 31.14 2.37 10.32
CA MET A 324 30.47 3.14 9.26
C MET A 324 30.55 4.66 9.44
N ARG A 325 31.34 5.15 10.42
CA ARG A 325 31.56 6.58 10.71
C ARG A 325 30.29 7.35 11.04
N ARG A 326 29.31 6.69 11.68
CA ARG A 326 28.05 7.32 12.09
C ARG A 326 28.18 7.96 13.48
N PRO A 327 27.59 9.14 13.72
CA PRO A 327 27.68 9.83 15.01
C PRO A 327 26.89 9.11 16.10
N GLU A 328 27.42 9.08 17.33
CA GLU A 328 26.66 8.65 18.53
C GLU A 328 26.11 9.85 19.31
N THR A 329 26.62 11.04 19.04
CA THR A 329 26.26 12.30 19.71
C THR A 329 25.91 13.35 18.68
N ALA A 330 24.85 14.11 18.95
CA ALA A 330 24.48 15.28 18.17
C ALA A 330 25.43 16.47 18.46
N ALA A 331 25.28 17.56 17.70
CA ALA A 331 26.12 18.74 17.81
C ALA A 331 26.03 19.45 19.18
N ASP A 332 24.92 19.28 19.89
CA ASP A 332 24.67 19.83 21.24
C ASP A 332 25.17 18.91 22.38
N GLY A 333 25.82 17.79 22.04
CA GLY A 333 26.32 16.80 22.99
C GLY A 333 25.26 15.82 23.50
N SER A 334 24.00 15.94 23.07
CA SER A 334 22.97 14.93 23.34
C SER A 334 23.22 13.64 22.52
N VAL A 335 22.50 12.57 22.84
CA VAL A 335 22.58 11.32 22.06
C VAL A 335 22.04 11.58 20.66
N ASP A 336 22.74 11.11 19.63
CA ASP A 336 22.25 11.23 18.26
C ASP A 336 20.87 10.54 18.12
N PRO A 337 19.83 11.21 17.61
CA PRO A 337 18.48 10.64 17.53
C PRO A 337 18.38 9.37 16.66
N THR A 338 19.26 9.22 15.67
CA THR A 338 19.33 8.01 14.83
C THR A 338 19.97 6.89 15.62
N TRP A 339 21.06 7.17 16.34
CA TRP A 339 21.67 6.18 17.23
C TRP A 339 20.71 5.71 18.34
N GLU A 340 20.01 6.64 19.00
CA GLU A 340 19.00 6.32 20.02
C GLU A 340 17.92 5.38 19.47
N ARG A 341 17.40 5.67 18.28
CA ARG A 341 16.39 4.83 17.61
C ARG A 341 16.91 3.43 17.26
N VAL A 342 18.17 3.31 16.85
CA VAL A 342 18.81 2.01 16.60
C VAL A 342 18.92 1.20 17.89
N GLN A 343 19.29 1.84 19.01
CA GLN A 343 19.32 1.19 20.32
C GLN A 343 17.93 0.74 20.77
N ILE A 344 16.91 1.59 20.61
CA ILE A 344 15.51 1.24 20.89
C ILE A 344 15.06 0.05 20.05
N THR A 345 15.40 0.03 18.76
CA THR A 345 15.05 -1.08 17.86
C THR A 345 15.67 -2.40 18.33
N TYR A 346 16.93 -2.38 18.77
CA TYR A 346 17.62 -3.55 19.30
C TYR A 346 16.94 -4.10 20.56
N ASP A 347 16.51 -3.20 21.44
CA ASP A 347 15.87 -3.55 22.72
C ASP A 347 14.42 -4.00 22.56
N MET A 348 13.69 -3.42 21.60
CA MET A 348 12.28 -3.72 21.35
C MET A 348 12.06 -5.13 20.79
N LEU A 349 12.97 -5.63 19.94
CA LEU A 349 12.79 -6.93 19.28
C LEU A 349 13.31 -8.09 20.15
N ALA A 350 12.54 -9.18 20.16
CA ALA A 350 13.02 -10.47 20.63
C ALA A 350 13.90 -11.15 19.55
N VAL A 351 14.75 -12.09 19.96
CA VAL A 351 15.72 -12.74 19.05
C VAL A 351 15.02 -13.51 17.93
N ASP A 352 13.98 -14.26 18.26
CA ASP A 352 13.16 -15.03 17.30
C ASP A 352 12.52 -14.12 16.25
N ARG A 353 11.94 -12.98 16.67
CA ARG A 353 11.32 -12.00 15.76
C ARG A 353 12.37 -11.33 14.87
N ALA A 354 13.53 -10.97 15.42
CA ALA A 354 14.63 -10.43 14.63
C ALA A 354 15.13 -11.44 13.58
N GLN A 355 15.19 -12.73 13.92
CA GLN A 355 15.52 -13.79 12.96
C GLN A 355 14.47 -13.92 11.86
N THR A 356 13.18 -13.83 12.19
CA THR A 356 12.11 -13.80 11.18
C THR A 356 12.32 -12.67 10.17
N VAL A 357 12.56 -11.45 10.65
CA VAL A 357 12.77 -10.28 9.78
C VAL A 357 14.02 -10.47 8.92
N LEU A 358 15.15 -10.83 9.53
CA LEU A 358 16.43 -11.00 8.83
C LEU A 358 16.35 -12.09 7.75
N ARG A 359 15.69 -13.22 8.05
CA ARG A 359 15.50 -14.30 7.09
C ARG A 359 14.51 -13.94 6.00
N TYR A 360 13.48 -13.16 6.32
CA TYR A 360 12.57 -12.63 5.31
C TYR A 360 13.32 -11.75 4.33
N TRP A 361 14.11 -10.78 4.80
CA TRP A 361 14.94 -9.96 3.92
C TRP A 361 15.96 -10.76 3.12
N ASN A 362 16.63 -11.73 3.75
CA ASN A 362 17.56 -12.59 3.04
C ASN A 362 16.87 -13.41 1.95
N TRP A 363 15.68 -13.95 2.25
CA TRP A 363 14.89 -14.66 1.26
C TRP A 363 14.40 -13.70 0.19
N SER A 364 13.61 -12.68 0.50
CA SER A 364 12.99 -11.79 -0.49
C SER A 364 14.02 -11.13 -1.42
N LEU A 365 15.10 -10.57 -0.87
CA LEU A 365 16.09 -9.83 -1.67
C LEU A 365 17.03 -10.73 -2.46
N SER A 366 17.06 -12.04 -2.25
CA SER A 366 18.10 -12.90 -2.82
C SER A 366 17.61 -14.21 -3.43
N SER A 367 16.38 -14.60 -3.12
CA SER A 367 15.73 -15.83 -3.59
C SER A 367 15.22 -15.73 -5.02
N ALA A 368 15.13 -14.50 -5.52
CA ALA A 368 14.32 -14.12 -6.67
C ALA A 368 15.13 -13.44 -7.80
N LEU A 369 16.42 -13.20 -7.59
CA LEU A 369 17.27 -12.50 -8.54
C LEU A 369 17.64 -13.40 -9.72
N THR A 370 16.70 -13.62 -10.63
CA THR A 370 16.98 -14.23 -11.93
C THR A 370 17.74 -13.23 -12.81
N PRO A 371 18.55 -13.67 -13.79
CA PRO A 371 19.18 -12.78 -14.76
C PRO A 371 18.17 -11.95 -15.58
N ALA A 372 16.91 -12.38 -15.68
CA ALA A 372 15.83 -11.61 -16.27
C ALA A 372 15.37 -10.49 -15.32
N LEU A 373 15.14 -10.81 -14.04
CA LEU A 373 14.76 -9.82 -13.03
C LEU A 373 15.84 -8.74 -12.86
N LEU A 374 17.11 -9.13 -12.83
CA LEU A 374 18.23 -8.18 -12.74
C LEU A 374 18.30 -7.22 -13.94
N ARG A 375 17.89 -7.67 -15.14
CA ARG A 375 17.78 -6.80 -16.32
C ARG A 375 16.59 -5.87 -16.18
N ALA A 376 15.41 -6.38 -15.84
CA ALA A 376 14.22 -5.55 -15.59
C ALA A 376 14.47 -4.44 -14.56
N ILE A 377 15.13 -4.78 -13.42
CA ILE A 377 15.53 -3.81 -12.39
C ILE A 377 16.46 -2.73 -12.95
N ARG A 378 17.42 -3.11 -13.80
CA ARG A 378 18.40 -2.20 -14.38
C ARG A 378 17.80 -1.28 -15.45
N ASP A 379 16.89 -1.82 -16.24
CA ASP A 379 16.27 -1.16 -17.38
C ASP A 379 15.00 -0.38 -16.98
N GLY A 380 14.54 -0.53 -15.73
CA GLY A 380 13.38 0.17 -15.18
C GLY A 380 12.04 -0.37 -15.69
N GLU A 381 12.02 -1.61 -16.17
CA GLU A 381 10.82 -2.25 -16.72
C GLU A 381 9.94 -2.77 -15.57
N GLU A 382 8.74 -2.19 -15.43
CA GLU A 382 7.70 -2.64 -14.49
C GLU A 382 6.63 -3.53 -15.17
N GLU A 383 6.78 -3.84 -16.47
CA GLU A 383 5.85 -4.72 -17.19
C GLU A 383 5.89 -6.15 -16.62
N GLY A 384 4.71 -6.73 -16.35
CA GLY A 384 4.57 -8.11 -15.85
C GLY A 384 4.67 -8.29 -14.33
N LEU A 385 4.47 -7.24 -13.53
CA LEU A 385 4.48 -7.30 -12.05
C LEU A 385 3.61 -8.42 -11.44
N ASP A 386 2.49 -8.75 -12.10
CA ASP A 386 1.55 -9.78 -11.69
C ASP A 386 2.09 -11.21 -11.87
N ASP A 387 3.02 -11.43 -12.80
CA ASP A 387 3.62 -12.74 -13.07
C ASP A 387 4.75 -13.10 -12.07
N TYR A 388 5.23 -12.10 -11.32
CA TYR A 388 6.28 -12.29 -10.33
C TYR A 388 5.74 -12.89 -9.03
N SER A 389 6.57 -13.66 -8.35
CA SER A 389 6.35 -14.05 -6.96
C SER A 389 6.54 -12.85 -6.02
N ALA A 390 5.96 -12.90 -4.81
CA ALA A 390 6.12 -11.83 -3.82
C ALA A 390 7.61 -11.50 -3.50
N PRO A 391 8.53 -12.49 -3.41
CA PRO A 391 9.96 -12.23 -3.32
C PRO A 391 10.56 -11.47 -4.51
N GLU A 392 10.14 -11.79 -5.74
CA GLU A 392 10.61 -11.13 -6.96
C GLU A 392 10.18 -9.67 -6.99
N ARG A 393 8.90 -9.38 -6.71
CA ARG A 393 8.44 -8.00 -6.53
C ARG A 393 9.21 -7.26 -5.44
N ALA A 394 9.41 -7.90 -4.28
CA ALA A 394 10.13 -7.28 -3.19
C ALA A 394 11.59 -6.95 -3.55
N ALA A 395 12.29 -7.86 -4.24
CA ALA A 395 13.64 -7.61 -4.73
C ALA A 395 13.68 -6.46 -5.73
N MET A 396 12.74 -6.40 -6.69
CA MET A 396 12.69 -5.30 -7.66
C MET A 396 12.53 -3.94 -6.99
N LEU A 397 11.50 -3.81 -6.13
CA LEU A 397 11.20 -2.55 -5.47
C LEU A 397 12.34 -2.10 -4.55
N ALA A 398 12.90 -3.01 -3.75
CA ALA A 398 13.92 -2.67 -2.77
C ALA A 398 15.32 -2.42 -3.39
N LEU A 399 15.63 -3.00 -4.55
CA LEU A 399 16.96 -2.94 -5.17
C LEU A 399 17.02 -2.05 -6.41
N ALA A 400 15.91 -1.50 -6.90
CA ALA A 400 15.88 -0.61 -8.05
C ALA A 400 16.85 0.58 -7.95
N GLU A 401 16.98 1.23 -6.80
CA GLU A 401 18.00 2.29 -6.59
C GLU A 401 19.43 1.76 -6.46
N ASN A 402 19.61 0.47 -6.14
CA ASN A 402 20.93 -0.14 -5.99
C ASN A 402 21.55 -0.55 -7.34
N PHE A 403 20.74 -0.72 -8.38
CA PHE A 403 21.16 -1.10 -9.74
C PHE A 403 20.71 -0.15 -10.85
N GLY A 404 19.80 0.78 -10.54
CA GLY A 404 19.38 1.86 -11.42
C GLY A 404 20.56 2.76 -11.77
N ARG A 405 20.58 3.22 -13.02
CA ARG A 405 21.62 4.10 -13.56
C ARG A 405 21.69 5.45 -12.85
#